data_AF-A0A1V5MXT1-F1
#
_entry.id   AF-A0A1V5MXT1-F1
#
_cell.length_a   1.000
_cell.length_b   1.000
_cell.length_c   1.000
_cell.angle_alpha   90.00
_cell.angle_beta   90.00
_cell.angle_gamma   90.00
#
_symmetry.space_group_name_H-M   'P 1'
#
loop_
_entity.id
_entity.type
_entity.pdbx_description
1 polymer ?
#
loop_
_entity_poly.entity_id
_entity_poly.type
_entity_poly.pdbx_seq_one_letter_code
_entity_poly.pdbx_strand_id
1 'polypeptide(L)'
;MNESLTNGKEVTITTYPEGGKVKIDGGLEVSTPYKGTLVYGTHKIIGMPVTQGYKETPVDISIAPDGDNSFIIALISNNLNNTFTDPRDNKTYKTVKIGNQVWMAENLNYTGNNSYQRSITDKSQWESNMAYDGWCYYDNNSSNGSKYGVLYQWKAALKACPDGWHLPSDAEWTQFTDFVGGEINAGTKLKSKTGWRKNGNGTDDYGFTALPGGCRGSNGYFGSMGSDGNWWSSTEDFEDYPDSRDMSCNYANVGRSYYSKGCGFSVRCVRDL
;
A
#
# COMPACT_ATOMS: atom_id res chain seq x y z
N MET A 1 8.01 51.47 -3.48
CA MET A 1 7.60 50.85 -4.76
C MET A 1 6.39 50.01 -4.45
N ASN A 2 5.20 50.47 -4.81
CA ASN A 2 3.99 49.66 -4.71
C ASN A 2 4.04 48.67 -5.88
N GLU A 3 4.63 47.49 -5.66
CA GLU A 3 4.35 46.36 -6.53
C GLU A 3 2.85 46.10 -6.42
N SER A 4 2.12 46.37 -7.50
CA SER A 4 0.74 45.95 -7.61
C SER A 4 0.75 44.44 -7.51
N LEU A 5 0.42 43.90 -6.34
CA LEU A 5 0.18 42.47 -6.17
C LEU A 5 -0.85 42.10 -7.24
N THR A 6 -0.44 41.28 -8.20
CA THR A 6 -1.37 40.70 -9.17
C THR A 6 -2.49 40.05 -8.36
N ASN A 7 -3.74 40.20 -8.80
CA ASN A 7 -4.92 39.71 -8.06
C ASN A 7 -5.03 38.16 -8.08
N GLY A 8 -3.91 37.48 -8.25
CA GLY A 8 -3.79 36.05 -8.47
C GLY A 8 -2.34 35.58 -8.51
N LYS A 9 -2.19 34.26 -8.64
CA LYS A 9 -0.94 33.52 -8.61
C LYS A 9 -0.84 32.61 -9.83
N GLU A 10 0.36 32.48 -10.39
CA GLU A 10 0.64 31.49 -11.43
C GLU A 10 0.59 30.08 -10.81
N VAL A 11 -0.18 29.20 -11.43
CA VAL A 11 -0.35 27.81 -10.98
C VAL A 11 -0.06 26.82 -12.09
N THR A 12 0.36 25.63 -11.69
CA THR A 12 0.42 24.44 -12.54
C THR A 12 -0.60 23.41 -12.04
N ILE A 13 -1.47 22.93 -12.93
CA ILE A 13 -2.45 21.87 -12.62
C ILE A 13 -2.18 20.66 -13.50
N THR A 14 -2.00 19.50 -12.88
CA THR A 14 -1.79 18.21 -13.55
C THR A 14 -2.90 17.24 -13.18
N THR A 15 -3.23 16.29 -14.05
CA THR A 15 -4.04 15.13 -13.66
C THR A 15 -3.16 13.93 -13.35
N TYR A 16 -3.70 13.01 -12.56
CA TYR A 16 -3.13 11.68 -12.39
C TYR A 16 -4.18 10.59 -12.65
N PRO A 17 -4.01 9.68 -13.64
CA PRO A 17 -2.89 9.60 -14.59
C PRO A 17 -2.70 10.87 -15.45
N GLU A 18 -1.48 11.07 -15.95
CA GLU A 18 -1.13 12.24 -16.76
C GLU A 18 -1.86 12.30 -18.11
N GLY A 19 -1.90 13.48 -18.70
CA GLY A 19 -2.47 13.75 -20.03
C GLY A 19 -3.97 14.09 -20.03
N GLY A 20 -4.63 14.06 -18.87
CA GLY A 20 -6.04 14.41 -18.69
C GLY A 20 -6.34 15.88 -18.97
N LYS A 21 -7.63 16.22 -18.91
CA LYS A 21 -8.10 17.61 -19.01
C LYS A 21 -8.61 18.09 -17.66
N VAL A 22 -8.70 19.40 -17.50
CA VAL A 22 -9.37 20.04 -16.38
C VAL A 22 -10.34 21.10 -16.85
N LYS A 23 -11.39 21.32 -16.07
CA LYS A 23 -12.32 22.44 -16.20
C LYS A 23 -12.21 23.30 -14.94
N ILE A 24 -11.90 24.58 -15.10
CA ILE A 24 -11.68 25.52 -13.99
C ILE A 24 -12.91 26.43 -13.90
N ASP A 25 -13.60 26.45 -12.75
CA ASP A 25 -14.80 27.24 -12.46
C ASP A 25 -15.90 27.16 -13.52
N GLY A 26 -16.09 25.98 -14.11
CA GLY A 26 -17.08 25.78 -15.16
C GLY A 26 -16.70 26.37 -16.53
N GLY A 27 -15.45 26.82 -16.72
CA GLY A 27 -14.89 27.32 -17.98
C GLY A 27 -14.68 26.25 -19.06
N LEU A 28 -13.82 26.51 -20.04
CA LEU A 28 -13.49 25.55 -21.09
C LEU A 28 -12.62 24.40 -20.56
N GLU A 29 -12.72 23.23 -21.18
CA GLU A 29 -11.79 22.14 -20.94
C GLU A 29 -10.40 22.51 -21.46
N VAL A 30 -9.39 22.36 -20.63
CA VAL A 30 -7.99 22.59 -20.98
C VAL A 30 -7.17 21.33 -20.71
N SER A 31 -6.21 21.03 -21.58
CA SER A 31 -5.32 19.88 -21.38
C SER A 31 -4.36 20.15 -20.23
N THR A 32 -4.00 19.09 -19.50
CA THR A 32 -2.95 19.16 -18.48
C THR A 32 -1.60 18.71 -19.03
N PRO A 33 -0.46 19.27 -18.54
CA PRO A 33 -0.36 20.29 -17.50
C PRO A 33 -0.92 21.66 -17.94
N TYR A 34 -1.85 22.22 -17.17
CA TYR A 34 -2.33 23.58 -17.34
C TYR A 34 -1.37 24.51 -16.61
N LYS A 35 -0.97 25.61 -17.26
CA LYS A 35 -0.20 26.70 -16.65
C LYS A 35 -0.93 28.00 -16.89
N GLY A 36 -1.21 28.75 -15.83
CA GLY A 36 -1.88 30.04 -15.93
C GLY A 36 -2.08 30.70 -14.58
N THR A 37 -2.55 31.94 -14.59
CA THR A 37 -2.82 32.70 -13.36
C THR A 37 -4.25 32.45 -12.89
N LEU A 38 -4.42 32.03 -11.64
CA LEU A 38 -5.72 31.99 -10.96
C LEU A 38 -5.80 33.08 -9.91
N VAL A 39 -6.98 33.69 -9.75
CA VAL A 39 -7.20 34.73 -8.75
C VAL A 39 -7.09 34.16 -7.33
N TYR A 40 -6.83 35.01 -6.33
CA TYR A 40 -6.85 34.53 -4.95
C TYR A 40 -8.27 34.13 -4.53
N GLY A 41 -8.39 32.98 -3.86
CA GLY A 41 -9.68 32.41 -3.47
C GLY A 41 -9.76 30.91 -3.73
N THR A 42 -10.98 30.37 -3.62
CA THR A 42 -11.26 28.95 -3.86
C THR A 42 -11.78 28.76 -5.28
N HIS A 43 -11.20 27.82 -6.00
CA HIS A 43 -11.53 27.46 -7.38
C HIS A 43 -12.02 26.03 -7.46
N LYS A 44 -13.09 25.80 -8.21
CA LYS A 44 -13.62 24.45 -8.47
C LYS A 44 -12.98 23.89 -9.73
N ILE A 45 -12.24 22.80 -9.58
CA ILE A 45 -11.57 22.08 -10.66
C ILE A 45 -12.31 20.78 -10.90
N ILE A 46 -12.68 20.50 -12.14
CA ILE A 46 -13.18 19.18 -12.54
C ILE A 46 -12.09 18.51 -13.37
N GLY A 47 -11.48 17.45 -12.81
CA GLY A 47 -10.54 16.59 -13.54
C GLY A 47 -11.30 15.66 -14.48
N MET A 48 -10.88 15.60 -15.73
CA MET A 48 -11.48 14.80 -16.80
C MET A 48 -10.44 13.84 -17.40
N PRO A 49 -10.77 12.56 -17.56
CA PRO A 49 -9.82 11.56 -18.05
C PRO A 49 -9.66 11.55 -19.57
N VAL A 50 -8.48 11.09 -20.02
CA VAL A 50 -8.18 10.84 -21.45
C VAL A 50 -8.78 9.52 -21.94
N THR A 51 -8.90 8.55 -21.04
CA THR A 51 -9.26 7.16 -21.35
C THR A 51 -10.64 6.81 -20.83
N GLN A 52 -11.38 6.02 -21.62
CA GLN A 52 -12.64 5.39 -21.20
C GLN A 52 -12.40 4.57 -19.93
N GLY A 53 -13.21 4.78 -18.89
CA GLY A 53 -13.05 4.07 -17.61
C GLY A 53 -12.58 4.90 -16.43
N TYR A 54 -12.74 6.24 -16.43
CA TYR A 54 -12.54 7.14 -15.28
C TYR A 54 -13.70 8.15 -15.14
N LYS A 55 -13.98 8.61 -13.93
CA LYS A 55 -15.02 9.61 -13.58
C LYS A 55 -14.43 11.01 -13.56
N GLU A 56 -15.29 11.96 -13.88
CA GLU A 56 -15.05 13.36 -13.55
C GLU A 56 -14.85 13.50 -12.03
N THR A 57 -13.77 14.18 -11.63
CA THR A 57 -13.42 14.33 -10.23
C THR A 57 -13.43 15.81 -9.86
N PRO A 58 -14.46 16.29 -9.13
CA PRO A 58 -14.51 17.66 -8.65
C PRO A 58 -13.58 17.81 -7.43
N VAL A 59 -12.72 18.83 -7.46
CA VAL A 59 -11.78 19.20 -6.40
C VAL A 59 -11.83 20.71 -6.23
N ASP A 60 -11.90 21.17 -4.99
CA ASP A 60 -11.76 22.59 -4.69
C ASP A 60 -10.29 22.87 -4.33
N ILE A 61 -9.66 23.82 -5.02
CA ILE A 61 -8.28 24.26 -4.72
C ILE A 61 -8.33 25.70 -4.17
N SER A 62 -7.43 26.01 -3.24
CA SER A 62 -7.34 27.35 -2.64
C SER A 62 -6.05 28.04 -3.06
N ILE A 63 -6.19 29.23 -3.64
CA ILE A 63 -5.08 30.06 -4.11
C ILE A 63 -4.88 31.22 -3.14
N ALA A 64 -3.69 31.28 -2.55
CA ALA A 64 -3.27 32.31 -1.60
C ALA A 64 -1.85 32.80 -1.95
N PRO A 65 -1.46 34.03 -1.54
CA PRO A 65 -0.14 34.59 -1.83
C PRO A 65 1.00 33.62 -1.49
N ASP A 66 0.95 33.04 -0.29
CA ASP A 66 1.97 32.13 0.24
C ASP A 66 1.58 30.63 0.12
N GLY A 67 0.49 30.30 -0.60
CA GLY A 67 0.00 28.92 -0.74
C GLY A 67 0.72 28.12 -1.83
N ASP A 68 0.31 26.87 -2.05
CA ASP A 68 0.85 26.05 -3.13
C ASP A 68 0.58 26.67 -4.52
N ASN A 69 1.50 26.44 -5.45
CA ASN A 69 1.35 26.83 -6.86
C ASN A 69 1.20 25.63 -7.80
N SER A 70 1.20 24.41 -7.27
CA SER A 70 1.19 23.18 -8.05
C SER A 70 0.17 22.22 -7.47
N PHE A 71 -0.76 21.77 -8.31
CA PHE A 71 -1.88 20.93 -7.90
C PHE A 71 -1.96 19.67 -8.77
N ILE A 72 -2.21 18.53 -8.13
CA ILE A 72 -2.43 17.23 -8.80
C ILE A 72 -3.89 16.82 -8.58
N ILE A 73 -4.64 16.66 -9.67
CA ILE A 73 -6.02 16.19 -9.66
C ILE A 73 -6.04 14.69 -9.95
N ALA A 74 -6.25 13.88 -8.91
CA ALA A 74 -6.36 12.43 -9.06
C ALA A 74 -7.69 12.05 -9.71
N LEU A 75 -7.63 11.39 -10.87
CA LEU A 75 -8.79 10.89 -11.60
C LEU A 75 -9.22 9.53 -11.05
N ILE A 76 -10.50 9.39 -10.72
CA ILE A 76 -11.04 8.15 -10.17
C ILE A 76 -11.44 7.21 -11.31
N SER A 77 -10.90 5.99 -11.39
CA SER A 77 -11.32 5.04 -12.44
C SER A 77 -12.78 4.57 -12.23
N ASN A 78 -13.59 4.54 -13.29
CA ASN A 78 -14.89 3.87 -13.38
C ASN A 78 -14.77 2.34 -13.29
N ASN A 79 -13.61 1.74 -13.59
CA ASN A 79 -13.40 0.29 -13.64
C ASN A 79 -12.13 -0.18 -12.90
N LEU A 80 -11.86 0.35 -11.71
CA LEU A 80 -11.23 -0.48 -10.68
C LEU A 80 -12.38 -1.05 -9.87
N ASN A 81 -12.78 -2.28 -10.19
CA ASN A 81 -13.19 -3.12 -9.08
C ASN A 81 -12.02 -3.04 -8.10
N ASN A 82 -12.22 -2.38 -6.95
CA ASN A 82 -11.24 -2.31 -5.84
C ASN A 82 -11.09 -3.68 -5.20
N THR A 83 -11.12 -4.71 -6.03
CA THR A 83 -11.05 -6.10 -5.73
C THR A 83 -10.35 -6.83 -6.86
N PHE A 84 -9.67 -7.91 -6.49
CA PHE A 84 -9.06 -8.89 -7.38
C PHE A 84 -9.49 -10.26 -6.89
N THR A 85 -10.06 -11.07 -7.77
CA THR A 85 -10.39 -12.47 -7.46
C THR A 85 -9.23 -13.34 -7.93
N ASP A 86 -8.55 -13.98 -6.99
CA ASP A 86 -7.46 -14.90 -7.29
C ASP A 86 -8.02 -16.16 -7.96
N PRO A 87 -7.66 -16.45 -9.22
CA PRO A 87 -8.20 -17.59 -9.95
C PRO A 87 -7.73 -18.94 -9.38
N ARG A 88 -6.70 -18.95 -8.53
CA ARG A 88 -6.12 -20.17 -7.96
C ARG A 88 -6.98 -20.75 -6.83
N ASP A 89 -7.76 -19.93 -6.14
CA ASP A 89 -8.63 -20.35 -5.01
C ASP A 89 -10.00 -19.65 -4.97
N ASN A 90 -10.31 -18.79 -5.94
CA ASN A 90 -11.51 -17.95 -6.02
C ASN A 90 -11.68 -16.97 -4.84
N LYS A 91 -10.61 -16.69 -4.08
CA LYS A 91 -10.66 -15.69 -3.03
C LYS A 91 -10.59 -14.29 -3.63
N THR A 92 -11.55 -13.46 -3.27
CA THR A 92 -11.57 -12.04 -3.65
C THR A 92 -10.89 -11.22 -2.57
N TYR A 93 -9.85 -10.49 -2.95
CA TYR A 93 -9.12 -9.53 -2.14
C TYR A 93 -9.49 -8.14 -2.56
N LYS A 94 -9.64 -7.21 -1.61
CA LYS A 94 -9.69 -5.79 -1.91
C LYS A 94 -8.35 -5.31 -2.46
N THR A 95 -8.39 -4.31 -3.33
CA THR A 95 -7.21 -3.67 -3.92
C THR A 95 -7.36 -2.16 -3.81
N VAL A 96 -6.22 -1.47 -3.76
CA VAL A 96 -6.17 -0.02 -3.65
C VAL A 96 -5.01 0.55 -4.45
N LYS A 97 -5.26 1.67 -5.14
CA LYS A 97 -4.23 2.41 -5.86
C LYS A 97 -3.65 3.47 -4.93
N ILE A 98 -2.36 3.43 -4.68
CA ILE A 98 -1.64 4.39 -3.84
C ILE A 98 -0.41 4.86 -4.62
N GLY A 99 -0.39 6.15 -4.96
CA GLY A 99 0.55 6.69 -5.95
C GLY A 99 0.44 5.95 -7.29
N ASN A 100 1.56 5.40 -7.74
CA ASN A 100 1.68 4.70 -9.02
C ASN A 100 1.44 3.20 -8.95
N GLN A 101 1.24 2.66 -7.75
CA GLN A 101 1.14 1.22 -7.54
C GLN A 101 -0.29 0.83 -7.16
N VAL A 102 -0.67 -0.39 -7.54
CA VAL A 102 -1.91 -1.02 -7.07
C VAL A 102 -1.53 -2.15 -6.13
N TRP A 103 -1.96 -2.02 -4.88
CA TRP A 103 -1.67 -2.95 -3.80
C TRP A 103 -2.92 -3.76 -3.47
N MET A 104 -2.75 -5.03 -3.08
CA MET A 104 -3.80 -5.70 -2.30
C MET A 104 -4.00 -4.92 -1.00
N ALA A 105 -5.25 -4.66 -0.60
CA ALA A 105 -5.62 -4.02 0.66
C ALA A 105 -5.67 -5.03 1.84
N GLU A 106 -5.63 -6.32 1.53
CA GLU A 106 -5.68 -7.42 2.48
C GLU A 106 -4.42 -8.28 2.36
N ASN A 107 -4.00 -8.90 3.46
CA ASN A 107 -2.91 -9.86 3.41
C ASN A 107 -3.32 -11.08 2.59
N LEU A 108 -2.40 -11.59 1.77
CA LEU A 108 -2.63 -12.77 0.96
C LEU A 108 -2.95 -13.97 1.86
N ASN A 109 -4.00 -14.68 1.49
CA ASN A 109 -4.51 -15.83 2.22
C ASN A 109 -4.55 -17.07 1.31
N TYR A 110 -3.50 -17.24 0.54
CA TYR A 110 -3.36 -18.33 -0.41
C TYR A 110 -2.46 -19.40 0.20
N THR A 111 -3.05 -20.51 0.62
CA THR A 111 -2.28 -21.61 1.22
C THR A 111 -1.63 -22.52 0.19
N GLY A 112 -2.09 -22.44 -1.07
CA GLY A 112 -1.64 -23.30 -2.15
C GLY A 112 -1.91 -24.80 -1.95
N ASN A 113 -2.05 -25.49 -3.08
CA ASN A 113 -1.81 -26.92 -3.22
C ASN A 113 -0.70 -27.10 -4.26
N ASN A 114 0.36 -26.30 -4.18
CA ASN A 114 1.50 -26.42 -5.09
C ASN A 114 2.64 -27.17 -4.38
N SER A 115 3.48 -27.86 -5.15
CA SER A 115 4.58 -28.68 -4.63
C SER A 115 5.69 -27.89 -3.93
N TYR A 116 5.62 -26.55 -3.92
CA TYR A 116 6.67 -25.65 -3.45
C TYR A 116 6.33 -24.92 -2.15
N GLN A 117 5.18 -25.21 -1.53
CA GLN A 117 4.74 -24.57 -0.29
C GLN A 117 4.16 -25.62 0.64
N ARG A 118 4.66 -25.69 1.89
CA ARG A 118 4.26 -26.70 2.86
C ARG A 118 3.60 -26.05 4.07
N SER A 119 2.43 -26.55 4.47
CA SER A 119 1.87 -26.23 5.78
C SER A 119 2.76 -26.85 6.86
N ILE A 120 3.39 -26.03 7.69
CA ILE A 120 4.26 -26.49 8.78
C ILE A 120 3.71 -25.94 10.09
N THR A 121 3.00 -26.76 10.86
CA THR A 121 2.44 -26.35 12.14
C THR A 121 3.34 -26.72 13.32
N ASP A 122 4.09 -27.82 13.21
CA ASP A 122 5.06 -28.23 14.22
C ASP A 122 6.20 -27.21 14.39
N LYS A 123 6.56 -26.91 15.63
CA LYS A 123 7.57 -25.91 15.96
C LYS A 123 8.96 -26.33 15.50
N SER A 124 9.35 -27.58 15.79
CA SER A 124 10.69 -28.09 15.49
C SER A 124 10.89 -28.24 13.99
N GLN A 125 9.86 -28.67 13.26
CA GLN A 125 9.87 -28.72 11.80
C GLN A 125 9.99 -27.34 11.17
N TRP A 126 9.33 -26.31 11.74
CA TRP A 126 9.45 -24.94 11.26
C TRP A 126 10.88 -24.42 11.41
N GLU A 127 11.45 -24.61 12.61
CA GLU A 127 12.80 -24.15 12.96
C GLU A 127 13.88 -24.85 12.13
N SER A 128 13.71 -26.13 11.84
CA SER A 128 14.66 -26.92 11.04
C SER A 128 14.43 -26.84 9.52
N ASN A 129 13.42 -26.10 9.04
CA ASN A 129 13.11 -26.04 7.62
C ASN A 129 14.08 -25.15 6.83
N MET A 130 15.15 -25.75 6.30
CA MET A 130 16.15 -25.05 5.47
C MET A 130 15.66 -24.73 4.04
N ALA A 131 14.50 -25.24 3.63
CA ALA A 131 13.90 -24.88 2.34
C ALA A 131 13.21 -23.51 2.38
N TYR A 132 12.85 -23.02 3.58
CA TYR A 132 12.15 -21.74 3.81
C TYR A 132 10.85 -21.60 3.00
N ASP A 133 10.21 -22.73 2.71
CA ASP A 133 9.01 -22.87 1.91
C ASP A 133 7.76 -23.16 2.76
N GLY A 134 7.87 -22.99 4.08
CA GLY A 134 6.81 -23.20 5.04
C GLY A 134 5.77 -22.08 5.03
N TRP A 135 4.54 -22.43 5.39
CA TRP A 135 3.51 -21.47 5.77
C TRP A 135 2.66 -22.00 6.93
N CYS A 136 2.04 -21.08 7.67
CA CYS A 136 1.07 -21.39 8.71
C CYS A 136 0.12 -20.21 8.93
N TYR A 137 -1.02 -20.48 9.56
CA TYR A 137 -1.81 -19.43 10.20
C TYR A 137 -1.20 -19.07 11.55
N TYR A 138 -1.43 -17.83 12.01
CA TYR A 138 -1.03 -17.44 13.37
C TYR A 138 -1.64 -18.40 14.41
N ASP A 139 -0.84 -18.82 15.39
CA ASP A 139 -1.16 -19.87 16.38
C ASP A 139 -1.62 -21.21 15.76
N ASN A 140 -1.27 -21.48 14.51
CA ASN A 140 -1.76 -22.61 13.72
C ASN A 140 -3.31 -22.71 13.67
N ASN A 141 -4.01 -21.59 13.84
CA ASN A 141 -5.47 -21.53 13.83
C ASN A 141 -5.98 -20.93 12.52
N SER A 142 -6.64 -21.74 11.69
CA SER A 142 -7.19 -21.33 10.40
C SER A 142 -8.21 -20.19 10.49
N SER A 143 -8.88 -20.02 11.62
CA SER A 143 -9.80 -18.91 11.86
C SER A 143 -9.11 -17.55 11.76
N ASN A 144 -7.80 -17.48 12.02
CA ASN A 144 -7.01 -16.26 11.87
C ASN A 144 -6.79 -15.87 10.40
N GLY A 145 -6.90 -16.82 9.46
CA GLY A 145 -6.66 -16.58 8.03
C GLY A 145 -7.63 -15.60 7.39
N SER A 146 -8.89 -15.58 7.83
CA SER A 146 -9.90 -14.64 7.32
C SER A 146 -9.57 -13.19 7.64
N LYS A 147 -8.87 -12.94 8.75
CA LYS A 147 -8.55 -11.61 9.25
C LYS A 147 -7.12 -11.18 8.93
N TYR A 148 -6.15 -12.03 9.22
CA TYR A 148 -4.72 -11.70 9.17
C TYR A 148 -3.99 -12.30 7.97
N GLY A 149 -4.64 -13.21 7.23
CA GLY A 149 -4.02 -13.96 6.16
C GLY A 149 -3.07 -15.04 6.66
N VAL A 150 -2.17 -15.47 5.79
CA VAL A 150 -1.18 -16.51 6.04
C VAL A 150 0.18 -15.89 6.41
N LEU A 151 0.94 -16.58 7.25
CA LEU A 151 2.36 -16.29 7.50
C LEU A 151 3.20 -17.26 6.66
N TYR A 152 4.09 -16.71 5.83
CA TYR A 152 4.95 -17.47 4.92
C TYR A 152 6.41 -17.33 5.33
N GLN A 153 7.19 -18.39 5.22
CA GLN A 153 8.64 -18.29 5.12
C GLN A 153 9.04 -17.66 3.79
N TRP A 154 10.23 -17.08 3.74
CA TRP A 154 10.57 -16.14 2.67
C TRP A 154 10.57 -16.78 1.26
N LYS A 155 11.06 -18.01 1.10
CA LYS A 155 11.02 -18.70 -0.22
C LYS A 155 9.59 -19.06 -0.63
N ALA A 156 8.69 -19.33 0.32
CA ALA A 156 7.26 -19.45 0.04
C ALA A 156 6.65 -18.09 -0.36
N ALA A 157 7.02 -17.00 0.31
CA ALA A 157 6.51 -15.65 0.05
C ALA A 157 6.83 -15.17 -1.38
N LEU A 158 8.05 -15.41 -1.87
CA LEU A 158 8.49 -15.07 -3.23
C LEU A 158 7.62 -15.67 -4.34
N LYS A 159 6.91 -16.77 -4.04
CA LYS A 159 6.07 -17.50 -5.00
C LYS A 159 4.58 -17.41 -4.68
N ALA A 160 4.22 -16.65 -3.65
CA ALA A 160 2.86 -16.67 -3.12
C ALA A 160 1.89 -15.82 -3.98
N CYS A 161 2.36 -14.69 -4.51
CA CYS A 161 1.52 -13.80 -5.31
C CYS A 161 1.06 -14.46 -6.62
N PRO A 162 -0.19 -14.20 -7.06
CA PRO A 162 -0.75 -14.75 -8.31
C PRO A 162 -0.14 -14.06 -9.54
N ASP A 163 -0.30 -14.66 -10.72
CA ASP A 163 0.12 -14.06 -11.99
C ASP A 163 -0.45 -12.65 -12.17
N GLY A 164 0.36 -11.73 -12.68
CA GLY A 164 0.04 -10.30 -12.76
C GLY A 164 0.23 -9.55 -11.44
N TRP A 165 0.71 -10.23 -10.39
CA TRP A 165 1.06 -9.66 -9.10
C TRP A 165 2.37 -10.26 -8.59
N HIS A 166 3.12 -9.50 -7.80
CA HIS A 166 4.37 -9.94 -7.22
C HIS A 166 4.51 -9.52 -5.75
N LEU A 167 5.47 -10.15 -5.07
CA LEU A 167 5.90 -9.72 -3.74
C LEU A 167 6.72 -8.42 -3.88
N PRO A 168 6.31 -7.31 -3.26
CA PRO A 168 6.94 -6.00 -3.43
C PRO A 168 8.42 -6.02 -3.06
N SER A 169 9.23 -5.38 -3.90
CA SER A 169 10.64 -5.08 -3.61
C SER A 169 10.78 -3.96 -2.57
N ASP A 170 11.98 -3.80 -2.02
CA ASP A 170 12.32 -2.71 -1.11
C ASP A 170 12.07 -1.34 -1.77
N ALA A 171 12.46 -1.20 -3.04
CA ALA A 171 12.25 0.02 -3.82
C ALA A 171 10.76 0.36 -3.98
N GLU A 172 9.91 -0.64 -4.17
CA GLU A 172 8.47 -0.46 -4.27
C GLU A 172 7.84 -0.07 -2.94
N TRP A 173 8.31 -0.66 -1.83
CA TRP A 173 7.94 -0.22 -0.49
C TRP A 173 8.38 1.21 -0.21
N THR A 174 9.58 1.61 -0.61
CA THR A 174 10.09 2.97 -0.43
C THR A 174 9.26 3.97 -1.23
N GLN A 175 9.00 3.71 -2.52
CA GLN A 175 8.11 4.54 -3.34
C GLN A 175 6.74 4.70 -2.70
N PHE A 176 6.20 3.60 -2.17
CA PHE A 176 4.93 3.57 -1.48
C PHE A 176 4.93 4.45 -0.23
N THR A 177 5.92 4.30 0.66
CA THR A 177 6.00 5.09 1.89
C THR A 177 6.29 6.57 1.63
N ASP A 178 7.11 6.89 0.62
CA ASP A 178 7.41 8.27 0.23
C ASP A 178 6.13 8.99 -0.22
N PHE A 179 5.30 8.34 -1.04
CA PHE A 179 4.00 8.90 -1.44
C PHE A 179 3.05 9.13 -0.26
N VAL A 180 3.09 8.25 0.74
CA VAL A 180 2.24 8.32 1.95
C VAL A 180 2.72 9.41 2.93
N GLY A 181 3.90 9.98 2.73
CA GLY A 181 4.46 11.07 3.55
C GLY A 181 5.71 10.69 4.34
N GLY A 182 6.47 9.71 3.84
CA GLY A 182 7.74 9.24 4.37
C GLY A 182 7.60 8.18 5.47
N GLU A 183 8.61 7.32 5.58
CA GLU A 183 8.62 6.16 6.49
C GLU A 183 8.29 6.53 7.94
N ILE A 184 8.74 7.69 8.44
CA ILE A 184 8.55 8.14 9.83
C ILE A 184 7.06 8.26 10.21
N ASN A 185 6.20 8.66 9.28
CA ASN A 185 4.79 8.96 9.55
C ASN A 185 3.82 8.03 8.81
N ALA A 186 4.30 7.27 7.83
CA ALA A 186 3.44 6.48 6.96
C ALA A 186 2.66 5.39 7.73
N GLY A 187 3.23 4.82 8.79
CA GLY A 187 2.56 3.79 9.59
C GLY A 187 1.22 4.26 10.16
N THR A 188 1.13 5.47 10.72
CA THR A 188 -0.15 6.00 11.23
C THR A 188 -1.21 6.09 10.13
N LYS A 189 -0.84 6.47 8.92
CA LYS A 189 -1.79 6.62 7.80
C LYS A 189 -2.19 5.30 7.15
N LEU A 190 -1.39 4.25 7.32
CA LEU A 190 -1.58 2.94 6.68
C LEU A 190 -2.20 1.89 7.60
N LYS A 191 -1.93 1.98 8.90
CA LYS A 191 -2.50 1.07 9.91
C LYS A 191 -4.03 1.14 9.88
N SER A 192 -4.66 -0.01 10.05
CA SER A 192 -6.10 -0.13 10.17
C SER A 192 -6.65 0.71 11.34
N LYS A 193 -7.89 1.17 11.19
CA LYS A 193 -8.62 1.94 12.21
C LYS A 193 -8.91 1.16 13.50
N THR A 194 -8.78 -0.17 13.46
CA THR A 194 -9.04 -1.06 14.61
C THR A 194 -8.03 -2.22 14.64
N GLY A 195 -7.91 -2.88 15.78
CA GLY A 195 -7.15 -4.12 15.95
C GLY A 195 -5.76 -3.95 16.56
N TRP A 196 -5.22 -2.73 16.60
CA TRP A 196 -3.93 -2.42 17.24
C TRP A 196 -4.13 -2.16 18.74
N ARG A 197 -3.30 -2.81 19.56
CA ARG A 197 -3.26 -2.61 21.02
C ARG A 197 -2.78 -1.20 21.37
N LYS A 198 -2.87 -0.82 22.64
CA LYS A 198 -2.35 0.44 23.20
C LYS A 198 -2.81 1.71 22.47
N ASN A 199 -4.03 1.70 21.94
CA ASN A 199 -4.56 2.79 21.09
C ASN A 199 -3.69 3.09 19.86
N GLY A 200 -2.89 2.12 19.39
CA GLY A 200 -1.97 2.29 18.26
C GLY A 200 -2.61 2.18 16.89
N ASN A 201 -3.95 2.29 16.80
CA ASN A 201 -4.68 2.23 15.53
C ASN A 201 -4.26 3.39 14.63
N GLY A 202 -4.29 3.16 13.33
CA GLY A 202 -4.06 4.21 12.34
C GLY A 202 -5.32 4.90 11.89
N THR A 203 -5.15 5.85 10.98
CA THR A 203 -6.25 6.57 10.32
C THR A 203 -6.72 5.88 9.04
N ASP A 204 -5.90 4.98 8.47
CA ASP A 204 -6.16 4.25 7.23
C ASP A 204 -6.59 5.19 6.08
N ASP A 205 -5.87 6.31 5.91
CA ASP A 205 -6.21 7.39 4.98
C ASP A 205 -6.31 6.91 3.53
N TYR A 206 -5.57 5.85 3.21
CA TYR A 206 -5.45 5.30 1.87
C TYR A 206 -6.19 3.98 1.68
N GLY A 207 -6.92 3.47 2.69
CA GLY A 207 -7.61 2.17 2.61
C GLY A 207 -6.65 0.99 2.44
N PHE A 208 -5.40 1.13 2.89
CA PHE A 208 -4.41 0.07 2.89
C PHE A 208 -4.78 -0.98 3.93
N THR A 209 -5.33 -0.59 5.09
CA THR A 209 -5.80 -1.50 6.15
C THR A 209 -4.70 -2.45 6.66
N ALA A 210 -3.53 -1.93 7.03
CA ALA A 210 -2.47 -2.74 7.64
C ALA A 210 -2.93 -3.26 9.02
N LEU A 211 -3.02 -4.58 9.16
CA LEU A 211 -3.46 -5.26 10.39
C LEU A 211 -2.27 -5.81 11.19
N PRO A 212 -2.34 -5.82 12.53
CA PRO A 212 -1.29 -6.35 13.39
C PRO A 212 -1.42 -7.87 13.53
N GLY A 213 -1.11 -8.59 12.46
CA GLY A 213 -1.22 -10.06 12.39
C GLY A 213 -0.16 -10.82 13.19
N GLY A 214 0.85 -10.12 13.72
CA GLY A 214 1.99 -10.75 14.37
C GLY A 214 2.92 -11.45 13.38
N CYS A 215 3.66 -12.43 13.87
CA CYS A 215 4.60 -13.23 13.10
C CYS A 215 4.82 -14.60 13.73
N ARG A 216 5.59 -15.44 13.02
CA ARG A 216 6.26 -16.62 13.58
C ARG A 216 7.76 -16.44 13.46
N GLY A 217 8.50 -16.51 14.55
CA GLY A 217 9.96 -16.42 14.53
C GLY A 217 10.60 -17.63 13.83
N SER A 218 11.86 -17.51 13.42
CA SER A 218 12.66 -18.63 12.89
C SER A 218 12.82 -19.75 13.92
N ASN A 219 12.74 -19.45 15.22
CA ASN A 219 12.69 -20.43 16.32
C ASN A 219 11.31 -21.11 16.48
N GLY A 220 10.37 -20.86 15.55
CA GLY A 220 9.04 -21.47 15.51
C GLY A 220 8.00 -20.91 16.48
N TYR A 221 8.34 -19.94 17.34
CA TYR A 221 7.37 -19.30 18.24
C TYR A 221 6.54 -18.22 17.54
N PHE A 222 5.25 -18.14 17.88
CA PHE A 222 4.37 -17.05 17.45
C PHE A 222 4.53 -15.85 18.37
N GLY A 223 4.37 -14.63 17.83
CA GLY A 223 4.50 -13.41 18.61
C GLY A 223 3.82 -12.19 18.00
N SER A 224 3.66 -11.16 18.82
CA SER A 224 3.25 -9.80 18.41
C SER A 224 1.86 -9.63 17.77
N MET A 225 0.98 -10.64 17.74
CA MET A 225 -0.41 -10.42 17.29
C MET A 225 -1.09 -9.31 18.10
N GLY A 226 -1.75 -8.39 17.40
CA GLY A 226 -2.34 -7.18 17.95
C GLY A 226 -1.34 -6.05 18.24
N SER A 227 -0.03 -6.30 18.14
CA SER A 227 1.01 -5.31 18.46
C SER A 227 1.79 -4.90 17.22
N ASP A 228 2.18 -5.85 16.37
CA ASP A 228 2.97 -5.60 15.17
C ASP A 228 2.35 -6.29 13.95
N GLY A 229 2.51 -5.66 12.79
CA GLY A 229 2.30 -6.28 11.49
C GLY A 229 3.63 -6.34 10.75
N ASN A 230 3.91 -7.48 10.11
CA ASN A 230 5.18 -7.72 9.43
C ASN A 230 4.88 -8.24 8.02
N TRP A 231 5.55 -7.67 7.02
CA TRP A 231 5.39 -8.02 5.62
C TRP A 231 6.75 -8.27 4.96
N TRP A 232 6.82 -9.33 4.16
CA TRP A 232 8.03 -9.61 3.38
C TRP A 232 8.21 -8.63 2.23
N SER A 233 9.48 -8.38 1.91
CA SER A 233 9.91 -7.88 0.61
C SER A 233 10.52 -9.00 -0.23
N SER A 234 10.52 -8.86 -1.55
CA SER A 234 11.29 -9.71 -2.47
C SER A 234 12.78 -9.36 -2.53
N THR A 235 13.19 -8.22 -1.97
CA THR A 235 14.60 -7.81 -1.90
C THR A 235 15.36 -8.63 -0.85
N GLU A 236 16.56 -9.03 -1.23
CA GLU A 236 17.51 -9.75 -0.38
C GLU A 236 18.85 -9.00 -0.41
N ASP A 237 18.97 -7.94 0.40
CA ASP A 237 20.21 -7.15 0.46
C ASP A 237 21.34 -7.90 1.20
N PHE A 238 20.98 -8.89 2.02
CA PHE A 238 21.91 -9.78 2.73
C PHE A 238 21.51 -11.24 2.52
N GLU A 239 22.49 -12.09 2.20
CA GLU A 239 22.33 -13.49 1.75
C GLU A 239 21.50 -14.39 2.68
N ASP A 240 21.21 -14.00 3.92
CA ASP A 240 20.34 -14.75 4.86
C ASP A 240 19.27 -13.91 5.56
N TYR A 241 19.25 -12.60 5.30
CA TYR A 241 18.38 -11.64 5.99
C TYR A 241 17.64 -10.78 4.97
N PRO A 242 16.62 -11.35 4.31
CA PRO A 242 15.78 -10.59 3.42
C PRO A 242 15.11 -9.41 4.11
N ASP A 243 14.78 -8.44 3.28
CA ASP A 243 14.13 -7.22 3.69
C ASP A 243 12.68 -7.48 4.08
N SER A 244 12.25 -6.74 5.10
CA SER A 244 10.88 -6.75 5.57
C SER A 244 10.44 -5.35 5.94
N ARG A 245 9.13 -5.15 5.92
CA ARG A 245 8.48 -3.95 6.45
C ARG A 245 7.66 -4.30 7.66
N ASP A 246 7.77 -3.46 8.69
CA ASP A 246 7.03 -3.65 9.93
C ASP A 246 6.30 -2.35 10.33
N MET A 247 5.18 -2.53 11.03
CA MET A 247 4.47 -1.44 11.68
C MET A 247 4.14 -1.89 13.10
N SER A 248 4.32 -1.02 14.08
CA SER A 248 4.05 -1.31 15.49
C SER A 248 2.94 -0.44 16.06
N CYS A 249 2.26 -0.94 17.09
CA CYS A 249 1.28 -0.17 17.86
C CYS A 249 1.92 0.98 18.64
N ASN A 250 3.24 0.93 18.89
CA ASN A 250 3.95 1.96 19.66
C ASN A 250 4.49 3.11 18.80
N TYR A 251 4.53 2.95 17.47
CA TYR A 251 5.20 3.89 16.59
C TYR A 251 4.33 4.30 15.40
N ALA A 252 4.64 5.48 14.84
CA ALA A 252 3.97 6.04 13.67
C ALA A 252 4.63 5.63 12.35
N ASN A 253 5.81 5.02 12.40
CA ASN A 253 6.60 4.73 11.21
C ASN A 253 6.23 3.40 10.57
N VAL A 254 6.66 3.24 9.32
CA VAL A 254 6.90 1.94 8.69
C VAL A 254 8.38 1.64 8.87
N GLY A 255 8.70 0.59 9.59
CA GLY A 255 10.07 0.14 9.84
C GLY A 255 10.59 -0.68 8.67
N ARG A 256 11.90 -0.60 8.43
CA ARG A 256 12.66 -1.52 7.59
C ARG A 256 13.52 -2.38 8.50
N SER A 257 13.35 -3.68 8.39
CA SER A 257 14.01 -4.67 9.25
C SER A 257 14.53 -5.84 8.43
N TYR A 258 15.57 -6.50 8.93
CA TYR A 258 16.22 -7.65 8.29
C TYR A 258 16.07 -8.86 9.21
N TYR A 259 15.38 -9.90 8.73
CA TYR A 259 15.10 -11.10 9.52
C TYR A 259 15.48 -12.36 8.77
N SER A 260 15.77 -13.43 9.51
CA SER A 260 16.02 -14.74 8.92
C SER A 260 14.89 -15.17 7.97
N LYS A 261 15.25 -15.78 6.83
CA LYS A 261 14.32 -16.41 5.88
C LYS A 261 13.35 -17.41 6.51
N GLY A 262 13.72 -17.99 7.66
CA GLY A 262 12.90 -18.92 8.42
C GLY A 262 11.78 -18.27 9.22
N CYS A 263 11.74 -16.93 9.34
CA CYS A 263 10.60 -16.22 9.93
C CYS A 263 9.35 -16.35 9.05
N GLY A 264 8.17 -16.18 9.66
CA GLY A 264 6.87 -16.24 9.04
C GLY A 264 6.21 -14.89 9.10
N PHE A 265 6.15 -14.19 7.97
CA PHE A 265 5.50 -12.87 7.84
C PHE A 265 4.38 -12.91 6.81
N SER A 266 3.51 -11.90 6.86
CA SER A 266 2.43 -11.74 5.91
C SER A 266 2.98 -11.34 4.54
N VAL A 267 2.18 -11.62 3.50
CA VAL A 267 2.44 -11.16 2.13
C VAL A 267 1.35 -10.19 1.74
N ARG A 268 1.74 -9.07 1.13
CA ARG A 268 0.84 -8.17 0.42
C ARG A 268 1.37 -7.97 -0.98
N CYS A 269 0.59 -8.36 -1.98
CA CYS A 269 1.04 -8.31 -3.37
C CYS A 269 0.83 -6.93 -3.99
N VAL A 270 1.71 -6.58 -4.91
CA VAL A 270 1.62 -5.41 -5.80
C VAL A 270 1.38 -5.90 -7.21
N ARG A 271 0.55 -5.18 -7.96
CA ARG A 271 0.21 -5.55 -9.33
C ARG A 271 1.35 -5.16 -10.27
N ASP A 272 1.64 -6.04 -11.22
CA ASP A 272 2.53 -5.73 -12.34
C ASP A 272 1.95 -4.55 -13.14
N LEU A 273 2.82 -3.63 -13.57
CA LEU A 273 2.45 -2.48 -14.42
C LEU A 273 2.77 -2.75 -15.89
#